data_AF-A0A9E2P3A7-F1
#
_entry.id   AF-A0A9E2P3A7-F1
#
_cell.length_a   1.000
_cell.length_b   1.000
_cell.length_c   1.000
_cell.angle_alpha   90.00
_cell.angle_beta   90.00
_cell.angle_gamma   90.00
#
_symmetry.space_group_name_H-M   'P 1'
#
loop_
_entity.id
_entity.type
_entity.pdbx_description
1 polymer ?
#
loop_
_entity_poly.entity_id
_entity_poly.type
_entity_poly.pdbx_seq_one_letter_code
_entity_poly.pdbx_strand_id
1 'polypeptide(L)' 'MKYLYSQYIDDDLWLIKETEWARSLQGMRESQLALGNGYFGSRGILEELPPDAMPGTYISGVYDKMLSQVTE' A
#
# COMPACT_ATOMS: atom_id res chain seq x y z
N MET A 1 29.16 13.05 -2.88
CA MET A 1 28.05 12.07 -2.73
C MET A 1 26.65 12.67 -2.77
N LYS A 2 26.44 14.00 -2.83
CA LYS A 2 25.12 14.61 -2.61
C LYS A 2 24.09 14.47 -3.76
N TYR A 3 24.45 13.87 -4.89
CA TYR A 3 23.64 13.88 -6.12
C TYR A 3 23.63 12.54 -6.87
N LEU A 4 23.95 11.42 -6.21
CA LEU A 4 24.06 10.12 -6.88
C LEU A 4 22.73 9.69 -7.56
N TYR A 5 21.60 10.18 -7.04
CA TYR A 5 20.27 9.81 -7.51
C TYR A 5 19.48 10.94 -8.17
N SER A 6 20.05 12.15 -8.35
CA SER A 6 19.27 13.29 -8.86
C SER A 6 18.66 13.03 -10.24
N GLN A 7 19.38 12.29 -11.09
CA GLN A 7 18.91 11.88 -12.41
C GLN A 7 17.68 10.94 -12.41
N TYR A 8 17.35 10.32 -11.27
CA TYR A 8 16.16 9.47 -11.11
C TYR A 8 15.00 10.20 -10.43
N ILE A 9 15.18 11.48 -10.10
CA ILE A 9 14.15 12.34 -9.47
C ILE A 9 13.43 13.16 -10.54
N ASP A 10 14.10 13.48 -11.65
CA ASP A 10 13.59 14.40 -12.68
C ASP A 10 12.61 13.74 -13.68
N ASP A 11 12.44 12.41 -13.63
CA ASP A 11 11.57 11.65 -14.54
C ASP A 11 10.77 10.57 -13.79
N ASP A 12 9.52 10.34 -14.21
CA ASP A 12 8.54 9.47 -13.55
C ASP A 12 8.67 7.98 -13.98
N LEU A 13 9.74 7.60 -14.69
CA LEU A 13 9.95 6.24 -15.24
C LEU A 13 9.79 5.10 -14.22
N TRP A 14 10.11 5.36 -12.96
CA TRP A 14 10.01 4.40 -11.85
C TRP A 14 8.92 4.74 -10.84
N LEU A 15 8.05 5.69 -11.17
CA LEU A 15 7.00 6.16 -10.29
C LEU A 15 5.63 5.67 -10.76
N ILE A 16 4.94 4.96 -9.88
CA ILE A 16 3.49 4.77 -10.02
C ILE A 16 2.83 5.96 -9.33
N LYS A 17 2.11 6.77 -10.11
CA LYS A 17 1.52 8.03 -9.65
C LYS A 17 0.02 8.05 -9.92
N GLU A 18 -0.73 8.46 -8.92
CA GLU A 18 -2.14 8.80 -9.03
C GLU A 18 -2.29 10.29 -8.70
N THR A 19 -2.94 11.05 -9.59
CA THR A 19 -3.09 12.51 -9.43
C THR A 19 -4.43 12.92 -8.86
N GLU A 20 -5.39 11.99 -8.81
CA GLU A 20 -6.75 12.22 -8.37
C GLU A 20 -7.27 10.98 -7.63
N TRP A 21 -8.03 11.20 -6.58
CA TRP A 21 -8.67 10.11 -5.86
C TRP A 21 -9.99 9.71 -6.54
N ALA A 22 -10.13 8.43 -6.86
CA ALA A 22 -11.36 7.84 -7.39
C ALA A 22 -11.88 6.74 -6.45
N ARG A 23 -13.01 7.00 -5.77
CA ARG A 23 -13.61 6.07 -4.80
C ARG A 23 -13.82 4.65 -5.36
N SER A 24 -14.21 4.51 -6.62
CA SER A 24 -14.41 3.22 -7.28
C SER A 24 -13.14 2.38 -7.44
N LEU A 25 -11.96 3.02 -7.39
CA LEU A 25 -10.66 2.38 -7.52
C LEU A 25 -9.95 2.20 -6.18
N GLN A 26 -10.46 2.81 -5.09
CA GLN A 26 -9.80 2.89 -3.79
C GLN A 26 -9.26 1.55 -3.30
N GLY A 27 -10.09 0.51 -3.17
CA GLY A 27 -9.63 -0.79 -2.66
C GLY A 27 -8.54 -1.46 -3.52
N MET A 28 -8.55 -1.22 -4.84
CA MET A 28 -7.47 -1.67 -5.72
C MET A 28 -6.19 -0.86 -5.49
N ARG A 29 -6.29 0.48 -5.40
CA ARG A 29 -5.15 1.38 -5.18
C ARG A 29 -4.47 1.15 -3.85
N GLU A 30 -5.24 0.92 -2.79
CA GLU A 30 -4.71 0.52 -1.49
C GLU A 30 -3.87 -0.76 -1.53
N SER A 31 -4.13 -1.66 -2.49
CA SER A 31 -3.33 -2.87 -2.70
C SER A 31 -2.09 -2.59 -3.56
N GLN A 32 -2.26 -1.81 -4.63
CA GLN A 32 -1.19 -1.51 -5.60
C GLN A 32 -0.13 -0.55 -5.04
N LEU A 33 -0.54 0.37 -4.17
CA LEU A 33 0.32 1.36 -3.51
C LEU A 33 0.73 0.92 -2.10
N ALA A 34 0.53 -0.37 -1.75
CA ALA A 34 0.97 -0.92 -0.48
C ALA A 34 2.50 -0.90 -0.36
N LEU A 35 2.98 -0.68 0.86
CA LEU A 35 4.41 -0.73 1.19
C LEU A 35 4.70 -1.93 2.08
N GLY A 36 5.88 -2.53 1.93
CA GLY A 36 6.32 -3.63 2.77
C GLY A 36 7.79 -3.97 2.60
N ASN A 37 8.33 -4.71 3.55
CA ASN A 37 9.74 -5.09 3.58
C ASN A 37 9.98 -6.59 3.85
N GLY A 38 8.93 -7.41 3.72
CA GLY A 38 8.96 -8.84 4.02
C GLY A 38 8.77 -9.19 5.50
N TYR A 39 9.09 -8.27 6.43
CA TYR A 39 8.77 -8.42 7.85
C TYR A 39 7.39 -7.86 8.19
N PHE A 40 7.04 -6.70 7.64
CA PHE A 40 5.70 -6.13 7.73
C PHE A 40 5.28 -5.53 6.39
N GLY A 41 3.97 -5.36 6.23
CA GLY A 41 3.38 -4.66 5.11
C GLY A 41 2.16 -3.88 5.54
N SER A 42 1.92 -2.74 4.90
CA SER A 42 0.73 -1.91 5.11
C SER A 42 0.12 -1.55 3.77
N ARG A 43 -1.21 -1.63 3.69
CA ARG A 43 -1.97 -1.16 2.54
C ARG A 43 -1.75 0.34 2.35
N GLY A 44 -1.70 0.79 1.10
CA GLY A 44 -1.55 2.19 0.72
C GLY A 44 -2.86 2.97 0.90
N ILE A 45 -3.42 2.94 2.11
CA ILE A 45 -4.63 3.67 2.46
C ILE A 45 -4.33 5.15 2.67
N LEU A 46 -5.34 5.99 2.45
CA LEU A 46 -5.30 7.38 2.87
C LEU A 46 -5.55 7.48 4.39
N GLU A 47 -4.80 8.34 5.07
CA GLU A 47 -4.81 8.44 6.54
C GLU A 47 -6.14 8.94 7.13
N GLU A 48 -6.93 9.68 6.34
CA GLU A 48 -8.25 10.15 6.74
C GLU A 48 -9.32 9.05 6.76
N LEU A 49 -9.00 7.83 6.32
CA LEU A 49 -9.89 6.67 6.30
C LEU A 49 -11.22 6.99 5.62
N PRO A 50 -11.21 7.29 4.30
CA PRO A 50 -12.43 7.57 3.56
C PRO A 50 -13.41 6.39 3.61
N PRO A 51 -14.71 6.61 3.34
CA PRO A 51 -15.67 5.52 3.25
C PRO A 51 -15.19 4.39 2.33
N ASP A 52 -15.48 3.15 2.72
CA ASP A 52 -15.07 1.92 2.03
C ASP A 52 -13.55 1.65 2.03
N ALA A 53 -12.77 2.37 2.85
CA ALA A 53 -11.34 2.08 3.00
C ALA A 53 -11.14 0.69 3.60
N MET A 54 -10.13 -0.03 3.14
CA MET A 54 -9.76 -1.34 3.65
C MET A 54 -8.41 -1.23 4.37
N PRO A 55 -8.36 -0.68 5.60
CA PRO A 55 -7.13 -0.57 6.37
C PRO A 55 -6.58 -1.93 6.72
N GLY A 56 -5.27 -2.11 6.55
CA GLY A 56 -4.59 -3.35 6.88
C GLY A 56 -3.10 -3.16 7.02
N THR A 57 -2.58 -3.45 8.22
CA THR A 57 -1.14 -3.59 8.47
C THR A 57 -0.91 -4.98 9.02
N TYR A 58 -0.01 -5.72 8.38
CA TYR A 58 0.24 -7.13 8.64
C TYR A 58 1.70 -7.32 9.02
N ILE A 59 1.94 -8.16 10.03
CA ILE A 59 3.27 -8.49 10.51
C ILE A 59 3.49 -9.98 10.26
N SER A 60 4.59 -10.31 9.58
CA SER A 60 4.95 -11.68 9.26
C SER A 60 5.08 -12.51 10.54
N GLY A 61 4.42 -13.67 10.57
CA GLY A 61 4.38 -14.55 11.74
C GLY A 61 3.38 -14.15 12.84
N VAL A 62 2.66 -13.03 12.70
CA VAL A 62 1.59 -12.63 13.61
C VAL A 62 0.24 -13.02 13.01
N TYR A 63 -0.36 -14.08 13.55
CA TYR A 63 -1.69 -14.54 13.17
C TYR A 63 -2.45 -15.02 14.42
N ASP A 64 -3.78 -14.94 14.37
CA ASP A 64 -4.64 -15.48 15.41
C ASP A 64 -5.23 -16.82 14.98
N LYS A 65 -5.53 -17.69 15.96
CA LYS A 65 -6.19 -18.99 15.78
C LYS A 65 -7.70 -18.92 15.97
N MET A 66 -8.29 -17.73 16.18
CA MET A 66 -9.75 -17.58 16.09
C MET A 66 -10.23 -18.21 14.78
N LEU A 67 -11.30 -19.00 14.86
CA LEU A 67 -11.88 -19.78 13.76
C LEU A 67 -12.31 -18.85 12.61
N SER A 68 -11.35 -18.50 11.77
CA SER A 68 -11.61 -17.87 10.49
C SER A 68 -12.09 -18.96 9.54
N GLN A 69 -13.37 -18.93 9.15
CA GLN A 69 -13.82 -19.71 8.01
C GLN A 69 -13.28 -19.04 6.75
N VAL A 70 -12.04 -19.39 6.39
CA VAL A 70 -11.47 -19.03 5.10
C VAL A 70 -11.81 -20.16 4.14
N THR A 71 -12.58 -19.85 3.09
CA THR A 71 -12.76 -20.79 1.98
C THR A 71 -11.49 -20.71 1.14
N GLU A 72 -10.86 -21.87 0.93
CA GLU A 72 -9.70 -22.04 0.04
C GLU A 72 -10.11 -21.83 -1.43
#